data_AF-A0A4S2F5U4-F1
#
_entry.id   AF-A0A4S2F5U4-F1
#
_cell.length_a   1.000
_cell.length_b   1.000
_cell.length_c   1.000
_cell.angle_alpha   90.00
_cell.angle_beta   90.00
_cell.angle_gamma   90.00
#
_symmetry.space_group_name_H-M   'P 1'
#
loop_
_entity.id
_entity.type
_entity.pdbx_description
1 polymer ?
#
loop_
_entity_poly.entity_id
_entity_poly.type
_entity_poly.pdbx_seq_one_letter_code
_entity_poly.pdbx_strand_id
1 'polypeptide(L)' 'MQTGAQRNSYTYETKLKAVEDHLDRGMTASDAMQSHGVASKSAFFRWCASYRDGGAAALRPKKRGRPRKNA' A
#
# COMPACT_ATOMS: atom_id res chain seq x y z
N MET A 1 2.08 -13.17 24.06
CA MET A 1 1.26 -13.89 23.05
C MET A 1 1.02 -12.95 21.87
N GLN A 2 1.64 -13.19 20.71
CA GLN A 2 1.19 -12.67 19.41
C GLN A 2 1.70 -13.65 18.34
N THR A 3 1.03 -14.79 18.28
CA THR A 3 1.18 -15.84 17.27
C THR A 3 0.36 -15.45 16.05
N GLY A 4 1.02 -15.28 14.90
CA GLY A 4 0.35 -14.96 13.65
C GLY A 4 1.31 -14.50 12.56
N ALA A 5 2.20 -15.38 12.12
CA ALA A 5 2.97 -15.16 10.90
C ALA A 5 2.04 -15.24 9.68
N GLN A 6 1.34 -14.14 9.35
CA GLN A 6 0.70 -13.91 8.05
C GLN A 6 1.32 -12.68 7.39
N ARG A 7 2.59 -12.81 6.99
CA ARG A 7 3.33 -11.85 6.18
C ARG A 7 2.95 -12.03 4.70
N ASN A 8 2.09 -11.17 4.12
CA ASN A 8 2.18 -10.80 2.69
C ASN A 8 1.29 -9.64 2.19
N SER A 9 0.54 -8.92 3.04
CA SER A 9 -0.36 -7.86 2.55
C SER A 9 -0.18 -6.58 3.35
N TYR A 10 0.51 -5.60 2.77
CA TYR A 10 0.51 -4.23 3.29
C TYR A 10 -0.94 -3.74 3.37
N THR A 11 -1.35 -3.30 4.55
CA THR A 11 -2.70 -2.75 4.75
C THR A 11 -2.86 -1.47 3.93
N TYR A 12 -4.10 -1.12 3.58
CA TYR A 12 -4.40 0.11 2.87
C TYR A 12 -3.78 1.33 3.56
N GLU A 13 -3.91 1.40 4.88
CA GLU A 13 -3.39 2.50 5.70
C GLU A 13 -1.88 2.63 5.60
N THR A 14 -1.13 1.53 5.66
CA THR A 14 0.34 1.57 5.50
C THR A 14 0.74 2.09 4.12
N LYS A 15 0.05 1.64 3.08
CA LYS A 15 0.33 2.12 1.71
C LYS A 15 0.00 3.60 1.55
N LEU A 16 -1.13 4.03 2.10
CA LEU A 16 -1.60 5.41 2.02
C LEU A 16 -0.64 6.33 2.76
N LYS A 17 -0.33 6.04 4.03
CA LYS A 17 0.59 6.86 4.83
C LYS A 17 1.98 6.94 4.20
N ALA A 18 2.50 5.85 3.65
CA ALA A 18 3.80 5.88 2.98
C ALA A 18 3.81 6.77 1.73
N VAL A 19 2.74 6.77 0.94
CA VAL A 19 2.64 7.63 -0.25
C VAL A 19 2.36 9.09 0.13
N GLU A 20 1.51 9.33 1.14
CA GLU A 20 1.21 10.66 1.66
C GLU A 20 2.47 11.31 2.25
N ASP A 21 3.26 10.59 3.05
CA ASP A 21 4.53 11.10 3.57
C ASP A 21 5.53 11.45 2.44
N HIS A 22 5.52 10.71 1.35
CA HIS A 22 6.36 11.02 0.21
C HIS A 22 5.89 12.25 -0.57
N LEU A 23 4.58 12.40 -0.79
CA LEU A 23 4.02 13.47 -1.62
C LEU A 23 3.77 14.77 -0.84
N ASP A 24 3.23 14.68 0.37
CA ASP A 24 2.85 15.84 1.20
C ASP A 24 3.99 16.28 2.12
N ARG A 25 4.73 15.35 2.72
CA ARG A 25 5.89 15.67 3.58
C ARG A 25 7.21 15.78 2.83
N GLY A 26 7.23 15.45 1.54
CA GLY A 26 8.44 15.48 0.71
C GLY A 26 9.51 14.46 1.15
N MET A 27 9.14 13.41 1.90
CA MET A 27 10.09 12.37 2.31
C MET A 27 10.66 11.66 1.08
N THR A 28 11.88 11.15 1.17
CA THR A 28 12.40 10.30 0.10
C THR A 28 11.66 8.96 0.09
N ALA A 29 11.60 8.31 -1.08
CA ALA A 29 10.98 6.98 -1.19
C ALA A 29 11.63 5.98 -0.19
N SER A 30 12.93 6.09 0.04
CA SER A 30 13.66 5.23 0.97
C SER A 30 13.25 5.47 2.43
N ASP A 31 13.13 6.72 2.85
CA ASP A 31 12.73 7.06 4.22
C ASP A 31 11.28 6.65 4.50
N ALA A 32 10.37 6.93 3.56
CA ALA A 32 8.97 6.49 3.67
C ALA A 32 8.89 4.96 3.73
N MET A 33 9.65 4.24 2.91
CA MET A 33 9.71 2.78 2.96
C MET A 33 10.22 2.27 4.31
N GLN A 34 11.29 2.86 4.85
CA GLN A 34 11.86 2.43 6.12
C GLN A 34 10.93 2.72 7.30
N SER A 35 10.34 3.92 7.34
CA SER A 35 9.40 4.35 8.36
C SER A 35 8.16 3.45 8.42
N HIS A 36 7.67 3.00 7.26
CA HIS A 36 6.47 2.17 7.12
C HIS A 36 6.75 0.66 6.99
N GLY A 37 8.02 0.23 7.07
CA GLY A 37 8.40 -1.19 6.98
C GLY A 37 8.17 -1.82 5.58
N VAL A 38 8.19 -1.01 4.53
CA VAL A 38 8.00 -1.44 3.14
C VAL A 38 9.33 -1.89 2.56
N ALA A 39 9.56 -3.20 2.50
CA ALA A 39 10.76 -3.76 1.92
C ALA A 39 10.81 -3.68 0.37
N SER A 40 9.66 -3.52 -0.29
CA SER A 40 9.56 -3.58 -1.76
C SER A 40 9.44 -2.20 -2.40
N LYS A 41 10.53 -1.73 -3.01
CA LYS A 41 10.59 -0.47 -3.78
C LYS A 41 9.63 -0.48 -4.98
N SER A 42 9.51 -1.61 -5.67
CA SER A 42 8.58 -1.77 -6.79
C SER A 42 7.11 -1.66 -6.36
N ALA A 43 6.77 -2.18 -5.17
CA ALA A 43 5.42 -2.02 -4.61
C ALA A 43 5.12 -0.55 -4.29
N PHE A 44 6.08 0.14 -3.69
CA PHE A 44 5.97 1.56 -3.36
C PHE A 44 5.74 2.45 -4.60
N PHE A 45 6.51 2.25 -5.67
CA PHE A 45 6.30 3.02 -6.90
C PHE A 45 4.94 2.73 -7.57
N ARG A 46 4.45 1.49 -7.51
CA ARG A 46 3.10 1.15 -8.00
C ARG A 46 2.03 1.90 -7.21
N TRP A 47 2.22 2.07 -5.91
CA TRP A 47 1.32 2.85 -5.06
C TRP A 47 1.35 4.33 -5.42
N CYS A 48 2.54 4.92 -5.63
CA CYS A 48 2.67 6.30 -6.10
C CYS A 48 2.03 6.52 -7.49
N ALA A 49 2.16 5.55 -8.41
CA ALA A 49 1.48 5.62 -9.70
C ALA A 49 -0.04 5.55 -9.55
N SER A 50 -0.54 4.64 -8.71
CA SER A 50 -1.98 4.51 -8.43
C SER A 50 -2.55 5.77 -7.77
N TYR A 51 -1.81 6.37 -6.82
CA TYR A 51 -2.21 7.62 -6.17
C TYR A 51 -2.30 8.78 -7.17
N ARG A 52 -1.38 8.87 -8.14
CA ARG A 52 -1.47 9.89 -9.19
C ARG A 52 -2.63 9.68 -10.16
N ASP A 53 -3.03 8.43 -10.40
CA ASP A 53 -4.13 8.07 -11.30
C ASP A 53 -5.52 8.29 -10.67
N GLY A 54 -5.69 7.94 -9.38
CA GLY A 54 -6.99 7.99 -8.71
C GLY A 54 -6.95 8.29 -7.21
N GLY A 55 -5.86 8.90 -6.73
CA GLY A 55 -5.69 9.34 -5.35
C GLY A 55 -5.68 8.19 -4.33
N ALA A 56 -6.01 8.52 -3.09
CA ALA A 56 -6.17 7.57 -2.00
C ALA A 56 -7.17 6.44 -2.34
N ALA A 57 -8.21 6.73 -3.14
CA ALA A 57 -9.20 5.74 -3.55
C ALA A 57 -8.61 4.61 -4.42
N ALA A 58 -7.57 4.89 -5.21
CA ALA A 58 -6.90 3.89 -6.06
C ALA A 58 -5.95 2.98 -5.27
N LEU A 59 -5.46 3.42 -4.12
CA LEU A 59 -4.67 2.62 -3.18
C LEU A 59 -5.52 1.63 -2.38
N ARG A 60 -6.82 1.90 -2.24
CA ARG A 60 -7.73 0.99 -1.53
C ARG A 60 -7.65 -0.36 -2.23
N PRO A 61 -7.56 -1.47 -1.48
CA PRO A 61 -7.70 -2.79 -2.07
C PRO A 61 -9.09 -2.84 -2.70
N LYS A 62 -9.14 -2.61 -4.01
CA LYS A 62 -10.38 -2.73 -4.78
C LYS A 62 -10.75 -4.20 -4.67
N LYS A 63 -11.89 -4.50 -4.04
CA LYS A 63 -12.48 -5.85 -4.14
C LYS A 63 -12.66 -6.09 -5.64
N ARG A 64 -11.74 -6.82 -6.28
CA ARG A 64 -11.97 -7.37 -7.62
C ARG A 64 -13.09 -8.39 -7.45
N GLY A 65 -14.31 -7.90 -7.54
CA GLY A 65 -15.48 -8.74 -7.58
C GLY A 65 -15.48 -9.51 -8.89
N ARG A 66 -15.28 -10.81 -8.80
CA ARG A 66 -16.36 -11.70 -9.21
C ARG A 66 -16.58 -12.69 -8.08
N PRO A 67 -17.77 -12.72 -7.44
CA PRO A 67 -18.08 -13.81 -6.53
C PRO A 67 -17.92 -15.13 -7.31
N ARG A 68 -17.26 -16.12 -6.70
CA ARG A 68 -17.30 -17.47 -7.26
C ARG A 68 -18.76 -17.92 -7.23
N LYS A 69 -19.30 -18.26 -8.40
CA LYS A 69 -20.60 -18.91 -8.52
C LYS A 69 -20.49 -20.22 -7.75
N ASN A 70 -21.25 -20.39 -6.68
CA ASN A 70 -21.42 -21.69 -6.04
C ASN A 70 -21.90 -22.67 -7.11
N ALA A 71 -21.22 -23.82 -7.21
CA ALA A 71 -21.73 -25.01 -7.86
C ALA A 71 -22.12 -25.97 -6.75
#